data_AF-A0A966RPR5-F1
#
_entry.id   AF-A0A966RPR5-F1
#
_cell.length_a   1.000
_cell.length_b   1.000
_cell.length_c   1.000
_cell.angle_alpha   90.00
_cell.angle_beta   90.00
_cell.angle_gamma   90.00
#
_symmetry.space_group_name_H-M   'P 1'
#
loop_
_entity.id
_entity.type
_entity.pdbx_description
1 polymer ?
#
loop_
_entity_poly.entity_id
_entity_poly.type
_entity_poly.pdbx_seq_one_letter_code
_entity_poly.pdbx_strand_id
1 'polypeptide(L)'
;MVFTGDNPEESRGAKDLYISKREGDSWGTPTAMGRNINTQGTEMFPFFASDTLLIFSSDGLVGFGGLDLYKVTFSNGITGIPVNMGRPYNSARDDFGYFKSLDNPHEGFFSSNRVGGKGGDDIYRFRNVEVNVIVMVSDSLTEKPIEAAGLRFACMDNPPGDLSSNHEGEITYRLTTADRHCITISKPGYRSRTIMLAPNGQEGDKDTTIFVKLLQGREEEFANFTRRKAIKISNIYYDFDKANIRPDAAKELDKL
;
A
#
# COMPACT_ATOMS: atom_id res chain seq x y z
N MET A 1 -3.06 29.56 -3.54
CA MET A 1 -2.29 29.21 -2.33
C MET A 1 -3.11 28.23 -1.51
N VAL A 2 -2.48 27.17 -1.03
CA VAL A 2 -3.05 26.27 -0.02
C VAL A 2 -2.22 26.42 1.24
N PHE A 3 -2.87 26.52 2.40
CA PHE A 3 -2.22 26.75 3.68
C PHE A 3 -3.03 26.15 4.83
N THR A 4 -2.40 25.99 5.99
CA THR A 4 -3.03 25.52 7.22
C THR A 4 -3.59 26.70 8.01
N GLY A 5 -4.83 26.56 8.48
CA GLY A 5 -5.49 27.52 9.35
C GLY A 5 -6.00 26.85 10.63
N ASP A 6 -6.13 27.68 11.67
CA ASP A 6 -6.72 27.32 12.96
C ASP A 6 -7.87 28.30 13.21
N ASN A 7 -9.00 28.07 12.53
CA ASN A 7 -10.17 28.94 12.61
C ASN A 7 -11.30 28.22 13.36
N PRO A 8 -11.48 28.46 14.68
CA PRO A 8 -12.41 27.69 15.50
C PRO A 8 -13.88 27.78 15.07
N GLU A 9 -14.29 28.79 14.29
CA GLU A 9 -15.67 28.93 13.82
C GLU A 9 -16.01 28.08 12.59
N GLU A 10 -15.00 27.77 11.75
CA GLU A 10 -15.16 27.03 10.50
C GLU A 10 -14.40 25.69 10.48
N SER A 11 -13.51 25.48 11.45
CA SER A 11 -12.65 24.31 11.54
C SER A 11 -13.47 23.06 11.85
N ARG A 12 -13.10 21.95 11.21
CA ARG A 12 -13.67 20.64 11.51
C ARG A 12 -12.86 19.89 12.56
N GLY A 13 -11.59 20.25 12.72
CA GLY A 13 -10.67 19.65 13.68
C GLY A 13 -9.80 20.69 14.40
N ALA A 14 -8.61 20.28 14.83
CA ALA A 14 -7.67 21.17 15.49
C ALA A 14 -7.04 22.18 14.51
N LYS A 15 -6.72 21.72 13.28
CA LYS A 15 -6.23 22.57 12.18
C LYS A 15 -6.69 22.01 10.86
N ASP A 16 -6.99 22.91 9.94
CA ASP A 16 -7.65 22.62 8.68
C ASP A 16 -6.85 23.19 7.51
N LEU A 17 -6.95 22.59 6.32
CA LEU A 17 -6.42 23.18 5.09
C LEU A 17 -7.42 24.14 4.47
N TYR A 18 -6.90 25.28 4.00
CA TYR A 18 -7.64 26.32 3.31
C TYR A 18 -7.01 26.61 1.96
N ILE A 19 -7.85 26.99 1.00
CA ILE A 19 -7.42 27.44 -0.32
C ILE A 19 -7.86 28.88 -0.56
N SER A 20 -6.93 29.69 -1.06
CA SER A 20 -7.21 31.03 -1.60
C SER A 20 -6.67 31.12 -3.03
N LYS A 21 -7.50 31.63 -3.95
CA LYS A 21 -7.15 31.83 -5.36
C LYS A 21 -6.59 33.24 -5.54
N ARG A 22 -5.58 33.39 -6.39
CA ARG A 22 -5.02 34.70 -6.75
C ARG A 22 -5.88 35.32 -7.84
N GLU A 23 -6.37 36.54 -7.59
CA GLU A 23 -7.20 37.32 -8.50
C GLU A 23 -6.46 38.64 -8.79
N GLY A 24 -5.78 38.67 -9.95
CA GLY A 24 -4.84 39.75 -10.29
C GLY A 24 -3.70 39.83 -9.28
N ASP A 25 -3.63 40.96 -8.58
CA ASP A 25 -2.62 41.21 -7.53
C ASP A 25 -3.12 40.93 -6.10
N SER A 26 -4.37 40.49 -5.94
CA SER A 26 -4.97 40.18 -4.65
C SER A 26 -5.19 38.68 -4.46
N TRP A 27 -5.35 38.28 -3.20
CA TRP A 27 -5.80 36.94 -2.83
C TRP A 27 -7.29 37.01 -2.49
N GLY A 28 -8.09 36.11 -3.05
CA GLY A 28 -9.49 35.98 -2.70
C GLY A 28 -9.68 35.42 -1.29
N THR A 29 -10.91 35.49 -0.78
CA THR A 29 -11.26 34.95 0.54
C THR A 29 -10.89 33.46 0.65
N PRO A 30 -10.14 33.04 1.68
CA PRO A 30 -9.84 31.63 1.91
C PRO A 30 -11.10 30.81 2.11
N THR A 31 -11.08 29.58 1.59
CA THR A 31 -12.18 28.62 1.75
C THR A 31 -11.64 27.31 2.27
N ALA A 32 -12.32 26.68 3.23
CA ALA A 32 -11.90 25.40 3.79
C ALA A 32 -11.93 24.30 2.70
N MET A 33 -10.90 23.46 2.69
CA MET A 33 -10.78 22.33 1.77
C MET A 33 -11.69 21.20 2.28
N GLY A 34 -12.77 20.93 1.54
CA GLY A 34 -13.93 20.18 2.01
C GLY A 34 -13.68 18.84 2.69
N ARG A 35 -14.77 18.20 3.14
CA ARG A 35 -14.77 17.11 4.14
C ARG A 35 -13.93 15.86 3.87
N ASN A 36 -13.47 15.67 2.63
CA ASN A 36 -12.58 14.57 2.27
C ASN A 36 -11.13 14.83 2.69
N ILE A 37 -10.79 16.09 3.00
CA ILE A 37 -9.45 16.53 3.38
C ILE A 37 -9.47 16.98 4.82
N ASN A 38 -10.30 17.97 5.16
CA ASN A 38 -10.41 18.42 6.55
C ASN A 38 -11.24 17.43 7.39
N THR A 39 -10.55 16.76 8.31
CA THR A 39 -11.09 15.73 9.20
C THR A 39 -11.43 16.32 10.58
N GLN A 40 -11.59 15.48 11.60
CA GLN A 40 -11.67 15.93 13.00
C GLN A 40 -10.29 16.11 13.64
N GLY A 41 -9.23 15.68 12.95
CA GLY A 41 -7.85 15.77 13.39
C GLY A 41 -7.20 17.08 12.98
N THR A 42 -5.96 16.98 12.52
CA THR A 42 -5.06 18.07 12.20
C THR A 42 -4.53 17.86 10.79
N GLU A 43 -4.89 18.72 9.85
CA GLU A 43 -4.33 18.72 8.50
C GLU A 43 -3.33 19.85 8.31
N MET A 44 -2.08 19.50 8.00
CA MET A 44 -0.97 20.46 7.98
C MET A 44 0.00 20.27 6.81
N PHE A 45 0.90 21.24 6.65
CA PHE A 45 2.06 21.20 5.77
C PHE A 45 1.71 20.85 4.30
N PRO A 46 0.81 21.62 3.66
CA PRO A 46 0.48 21.40 2.25
C PRO A 46 1.67 21.74 1.35
N PHE A 47 1.91 20.89 0.35
CA PHE A 47 2.94 21.07 -0.66
C PHE A 47 2.43 20.60 -2.03
N PHE A 48 2.53 21.47 -3.05
CA PHE A 48 2.24 21.07 -4.42
C PHE A 48 3.47 20.41 -5.04
N ALA A 49 3.42 19.08 -5.18
CA ALA A 49 4.45 18.31 -5.87
C ALA A 49 4.38 18.44 -7.40
N SER A 50 3.24 18.86 -7.94
CA SER A 50 3.06 19.32 -9.33
C SER A 50 1.83 20.22 -9.37
N ASP A 51 1.49 20.76 -10.54
CA ASP A 51 0.27 21.54 -10.76
C ASP A 51 -1.01 20.79 -10.37
N THR A 52 -0.94 19.45 -10.33
CA THR A 52 -2.11 18.59 -10.08
C THR A 52 -1.97 17.66 -8.89
N LEU A 53 -0.86 17.70 -8.15
CA LEU A 53 -0.60 16.79 -7.03
C LEU A 53 -0.31 17.59 -5.76
N LEU A 54 -1.28 17.56 -4.84
CA LEU A 54 -1.14 18.12 -3.51
C LEU A 54 -0.72 17.00 -2.54
N ILE A 55 0.31 17.25 -1.75
CA ILE A 55 0.73 16.41 -0.63
C ILE A 55 0.51 17.21 0.65
N PHE A 56 0.03 16.56 1.69
CA PHE A 56 -0.19 17.17 3.01
C PHE A 56 -0.04 16.11 4.11
N SER A 57 0.00 16.54 5.36
CA SER A 57 0.08 15.65 6.53
C SER A 57 -1.25 15.65 7.28
N SER A 58 -1.72 14.49 7.74
CA SER A 58 -2.95 14.37 8.55
C SER A 58 -2.82 13.30 9.62
N ASP A 59 -3.38 13.55 10.80
CA ASP A 59 -3.54 12.56 11.89
C ASP A 59 -4.99 12.05 12.04
N GLY A 60 -5.92 12.55 11.21
CA GLY A 60 -7.34 12.17 11.25
C GLY A 60 -7.77 11.22 10.13
N LEU A 61 -6.88 10.93 9.18
CA LEU A 61 -7.07 9.92 8.14
C LEU A 61 -6.45 8.58 8.55
N VAL A 62 -6.91 7.48 7.95
CA VAL A 62 -6.38 6.14 8.23
C VAL A 62 -4.93 6.03 7.76
N GLY A 63 -4.01 5.85 8.71
CA GLY A 63 -2.57 5.80 8.47
C GLY A 63 -1.81 4.86 9.40
N PHE A 64 -0.53 5.15 9.62
CA PHE A 64 0.41 4.35 10.39
C PHE A 64 0.67 4.90 11.80
N GLY A 65 0.56 6.22 11.99
CA GLY A 65 1.09 6.90 13.17
C GLY A 65 0.28 8.13 13.57
N GLY A 66 0.98 9.19 13.98
CA GLY A 66 0.39 10.48 14.29
C GLY A 66 0.09 11.21 12.97
N LEU A 67 0.84 12.26 12.66
CA LEU A 67 0.79 12.83 11.32
C LEU A 67 1.35 11.84 10.29
N ASP A 68 0.61 11.59 9.23
CA ASP A 68 1.05 10.81 8.07
C ASP A 68 0.98 11.65 6.79
N LEU A 69 1.87 11.43 5.84
CA LEU A 69 1.85 12.04 4.52
C LEU A 69 0.80 11.39 3.61
N TYR A 70 -0.06 12.22 3.00
CA TYR A 70 -1.08 11.84 2.03
C TYR A 70 -0.89 12.60 0.72
N LYS A 71 -1.21 11.95 -0.39
CA LYS A 71 -1.26 12.55 -1.74
C LYS A 71 -2.68 12.60 -2.26
N VAL A 72 -3.04 13.67 -2.96
CA VAL A 72 -4.36 13.84 -3.56
C VAL A 72 -4.26 14.61 -4.89
N THR A 73 -5.08 14.20 -5.85
CA THR A 73 -5.20 14.92 -7.12
C THR A 73 -5.96 16.22 -6.93
N PHE A 74 -5.36 17.31 -7.40
CA PHE A 74 -5.90 18.66 -7.36
C PHE A 74 -6.08 19.18 -8.79
N SER A 75 -7.32 19.30 -9.27
CA SER A 75 -7.62 19.89 -10.58
C SER A 75 -8.81 20.83 -10.43
N ASN A 76 -8.54 22.14 -10.42
CA ASN A 76 -9.52 23.19 -10.13
C ASN A 76 -10.23 23.04 -8.76
N GLY A 77 -9.60 22.32 -7.83
CA GLY A 77 -10.17 21.84 -6.58
C GLY A 77 -9.70 20.41 -6.30
N ILE A 78 -10.11 19.84 -5.18
CA ILE A 78 -9.83 18.43 -4.88
C ILE A 78 -10.77 17.56 -5.72
N THR A 79 -10.21 16.67 -6.53
CA THR A 79 -10.98 15.77 -7.41
C THR A 79 -10.85 14.30 -7.02
N GLY A 80 -9.94 13.97 -6.10
CA GLY A 80 -9.70 12.61 -5.59
C GLY A 80 -9.89 12.47 -4.08
N ILE A 81 -9.81 11.22 -3.60
CA ILE A 81 -9.71 10.89 -2.18
C ILE A 81 -8.23 10.90 -1.80
N PRO A 82 -7.83 11.47 -0.65
CA PRO A 82 -6.44 11.41 -0.19
C PRO A 82 -5.96 9.96 0.00
N VAL A 83 -4.78 9.66 -0.51
CA VAL A 83 -4.15 8.34 -0.40
C VAL A 83 -2.89 8.44 0.46
N ASN A 84 -2.81 7.62 1.50
CA ASN A 84 -1.63 7.54 2.36
C ASN A 84 -0.40 7.12 1.53
N MET A 85 0.71 7.87 1.63
CA MET A 85 1.91 7.62 0.83
C MET A 85 2.66 6.35 1.22
N GLY A 86 2.35 5.75 2.37
CA GLY A 86 2.94 4.49 2.83
C GLY A 86 4.43 4.61 3.18
N ARG A 87 5.06 3.46 3.43
CA ARG A 87 6.52 3.39 3.59
C ARG A 87 7.21 3.65 2.25
N PRO A 88 8.40 4.29 2.21
CA PRO A 88 9.21 4.70 3.36
C PRO A 88 8.86 6.09 3.95
N TYR A 89 7.87 6.78 3.37
CA TYR A 89 7.46 8.13 3.78
C TYR A 89 6.85 8.14 5.18
N ASN A 90 5.96 7.19 5.45
CA ASN A 90 5.21 7.08 6.69
C ASN A 90 5.73 5.98 7.61
N SER A 91 5.56 6.19 8.90
CA SER A 91 6.05 5.40 10.02
C SER A 91 5.03 5.39 11.16
N ALA A 92 5.33 4.75 12.29
CA ALA A 92 4.42 4.72 13.44
C ALA A 92 4.48 6.00 14.30
N ARG A 93 4.96 7.10 13.73
CA ARG A 93 5.33 8.36 14.39
C ARG A 93 4.78 9.54 13.57
N ASP A 94 5.17 10.77 13.88
CA ASP A 94 4.78 11.92 13.06
C ASP A 94 5.70 11.99 11.84
N ASP A 95 5.10 12.10 10.67
CA ASP A 95 5.72 12.20 9.35
C ASP A 95 5.04 13.33 8.57
N PHE A 96 5.79 14.41 8.31
CA PHE A 96 5.19 15.66 7.85
C PHE A 96 6.15 16.54 7.05
N GLY A 97 5.64 17.64 6.49
CA GLY A 97 6.50 18.65 5.85
C GLY A 97 7.22 18.13 4.61
N TYR A 98 6.49 17.52 3.67
CA TYR A 98 7.06 17.03 2.41
C TYR A 98 7.57 18.16 1.52
N PHE A 99 8.72 17.94 0.91
CA PHE A 99 9.32 18.82 -0.09
C PHE A 99 9.97 17.99 -1.20
N LYS A 100 9.68 18.33 -2.46
CA LYS A 100 10.32 17.73 -3.63
C LYS A 100 11.45 18.63 -4.13
N SER A 101 12.62 18.04 -4.41
CA SER A 101 13.76 18.75 -4.99
C SER A 101 13.39 19.36 -6.35
N LEU A 102 13.91 20.57 -6.60
CA LEU A 102 13.75 21.26 -7.88
C LEU A 102 14.71 20.73 -8.95
N ASP A 103 15.87 20.21 -8.53
CA ASP A 103 16.91 19.72 -9.42
C ASP A 103 16.66 18.27 -9.86
N ASN A 104 16.01 17.47 -9.00
CA ASN A 104 15.71 16.08 -9.29
C ASN A 104 14.31 15.69 -8.75
N PRO A 105 13.35 15.39 -9.63
CA PRO A 105 11.96 15.11 -9.22
C PRO A 105 11.82 13.80 -8.42
N HIS A 106 12.86 12.95 -8.42
CA HIS A 106 12.86 11.69 -7.70
C HIS A 106 13.46 11.80 -6.30
N GLU A 107 13.85 12.99 -5.83
CA GLU A 107 14.37 13.16 -4.49
C GLU A 107 13.70 14.32 -3.76
N GLY A 108 13.89 14.34 -2.45
CA GLY A 108 13.36 15.41 -1.63
C GLY A 108 13.51 15.09 -0.16
N PHE A 109 12.74 15.80 0.64
CA PHE A 109 12.82 15.74 2.08
C PHE A 109 11.43 15.67 2.71
N PHE A 110 11.39 15.16 3.93
CA PHE A 110 10.26 15.29 4.84
C PHE A 110 10.80 15.28 6.27
N SER A 111 10.01 15.75 7.22
CA SER A 111 10.36 15.75 8.65
C SER A 111 9.69 14.59 9.35
N SER A 112 10.34 14.02 10.37
CA SER A 112 9.77 12.94 11.15
C SER A 112 10.39 12.81 12.53
N ASN A 113 9.60 12.37 13.51
CA ASN A 113 10.07 11.94 14.84
C ASN A 113 10.15 10.41 14.99
N ARG A 114 10.39 9.71 13.87
CA ARG A 114 10.67 8.27 13.84
C ARG A 114 11.87 7.89 14.71
N VAL A 115 11.78 6.71 15.32
CA VAL A 115 12.84 6.15 16.18
C VAL A 115 14.12 5.94 15.36
N GLY A 116 15.27 6.29 15.95
CA GLY A 116 16.59 6.20 15.31
C GLY A 116 17.08 7.52 14.70
N GLY A 117 16.31 8.59 14.83
CA GLY A 117 16.71 9.95 14.50
C GLY A 117 17.79 10.53 15.42
N LYS A 118 18.20 11.76 15.12
CA LYS A 118 19.17 12.55 15.90
C LYS A 118 18.51 13.47 16.93
N GLY A 119 17.19 13.69 16.84
CA GLY A 119 16.45 14.61 17.69
C GLY A 119 14.97 14.23 17.84
N GLY A 120 14.13 15.25 18.09
CA GLY A 120 12.67 15.12 18.05
C GLY A 120 12.23 15.04 16.59
N ASP A 121 12.01 16.19 15.96
CA ASP A 121 11.69 16.25 14.54
C ASP A 121 12.98 16.40 13.72
N ASP A 122 13.34 15.35 12.99
CA ASP A 122 14.50 15.33 12.10
C ASP A 122 14.09 15.44 10.63
N ILE A 123 14.96 15.99 9.79
CA ILE A 123 14.78 16.02 8.33
C ILE A 123 15.36 14.74 7.72
N TYR A 124 14.52 13.98 7.04
CA TYR A 124 14.87 12.79 6.28
C TYR A 124 14.88 13.09 4.78
N ARG A 125 15.82 12.48 4.07
CA ARG A 125 15.88 12.53 2.61
C ARG A 125 15.27 11.25 2.03
N PHE A 126 14.45 11.39 1.00
CA PHE A 126 14.05 10.26 0.16
C PHE A 126 14.73 10.35 -1.21
N ARG A 127 14.92 9.18 -1.83
CA ARG A 127 15.26 9.03 -3.23
C ARG A 127 14.44 7.88 -3.79
N ASN A 128 13.61 8.21 -4.75
CA ASN A 128 12.86 7.28 -5.55
C ASN A 128 13.75 6.86 -6.72
N VAL A 129 13.78 5.57 -7.00
CA VAL A 129 14.52 5.03 -8.14
C VAL A 129 13.54 4.26 -9.00
N GLU A 130 13.65 4.42 -10.31
CA GLU A 130 12.98 3.54 -11.25
C GLU A 130 13.81 2.27 -11.41
N VAL A 131 13.20 1.13 -11.14
CA VAL A 131 13.84 -0.18 -11.28
C VAL A 131 13.09 -1.00 -12.32
N ASN A 132 13.83 -1.78 -13.12
CA ASN A 132 13.18 -2.80 -13.95
C ASN A 132 12.86 -4.01 -13.08
N VAL A 133 11.61 -4.44 -13.13
CA VAL A 133 11.14 -5.67 -12.51
C VAL A 133 10.92 -6.68 -13.61
N ILE A 134 11.69 -7.76 -13.54
CA ILE A 134 11.62 -8.91 -14.43
C ILE A 134 10.86 -10.01 -13.70
N VAL A 135 9.74 -10.47 -14.22
CA VAL A 135 8.94 -11.54 -13.64
C VAL A 135 9.09 -12.79 -14.50
N MET A 136 9.65 -13.84 -13.93
CA MET A 136 9.82 -15.14 -14.58
C MET A 136 8.68 -16.05 -14.15
N VAL A 137 7.76 -16.35 -15.06
CA VAL A 137 6.58 -17.19 -14.82
C VAL A 137 6.84 -18.60 -15.30
N SER A 138 6.72 -19.57 -14.40
CA SER A 138 6.93 -21.00 -14.69
C SER A 138 5.88 -21.88 -14.05
N ASP A 139 5.72 -23.09 -14.58
CA ASP A 139 4.89 -24.13 -13.98
C ASP A 139 5.61 -24.73 -12.75
N SER A 140 4.89 -24.85 -11.64
CA SER A 140 5.47 -25.26 -10.35
C SER A 140 5.96 -26.70 -10.27
N LEU A 141 5.53 -27.57 -11.20
CA LEU A 141 5.88 -28.99 -11.21
C LEU A 141 6.93 -29.31 -12.28
N THR A 142 6.74 -28.76 -13.48
CA THR A 142 7.60 -29.01 -14.64
C THR A 142 8.75 -28.03 -14.76
N GLU A 143 8.70 -26.91 -14.02
CA GLU A 143 9.65 -25.78 -14.09
C GLU A 143 9.74 -25.12 -15.46
N LYS A 144 8.84 -25.48 -16.40
CA LYS A 144 8.83 -24.92 -17.76
C LYS A 144 8.27 -23.50 -17.75
N PRO A 145 8.78 -22.60 -18.61
CA PRO A 145 8.25 -21.26 -18.74
C PRO A 145 6.79 -21.29 -19.20
N ILE A 146 5.98 -20.36 -18.69
CA ILE A 146 4.58 -20.20 -19.09
C ILE A 146 4.46 -18.97 -19.96
N GLU A 147 4.17 -19.16 -21.24
CA GLU A 147 3.90 -18.08 -22.19
C GLU A 147 2.50 -17.50 -22.03
N ALA A 148 2.36 -16.19 -22.28
CA ALA A 148 1.11 -15.44 -22.25
C ALA A 148 0.33 -15.60 -20.93
N ALA A 149 1.05 -15.65 -19.80
CA ALA A 149 0.49 -15.44 -18.47
C ALA A 149 0.31 -13.93 -18.26
N GLY A 150 -0.90 -13.51 -17.91
CA GLY A 150 -1.24 -12.11 -17.70
C GLY A 150 -0.80 -11.61 -16.32
N LEU A 151 -0.24 -10.40 -16.28
CA LEU A 151 0.10 -9.65 -15.08
C LEU A 151 -0.85 -8.46 -14.97
N ARG A 152 -1.56 -8.38 -13.84
CA ARG A 152 -2.41 -7.25 -13.47
C ARG A 152 -1.93 -6.64 -12.16
N PHE A 153 -1.95 -5.31 -12.07
CA PHE A 153 -1.70 -4.62 -10.81
C PHE A 153 -2.98 -4.54 -9.97
N ALA A 154 -2.94 -5.07 -8.75
CA ALA A 154 -4.11 -5.23 -7.89
C ALA A 154 -4.29 -4.09 -6.88
N CYS A 155 -3.22 -3.37 -6.54
CA CYS A 155 -3.21 -2.35 -5.48
C CYS A 155 -3.00 -0.91 -5.99
N MET A 156 -3.11 -0.68 -7.30
CA MET A 156 -2.94 0.66 -7.89
C MET A 156 -4.27 1.19 -8.39
N ASP A 157 -4.54 2.47 -8.11
CA ASP A 157 -5.74 3.16 -8.58
C ASP A 157 -5.73 3.34 -10.11
N ASN A 158 -4.56 3.60 -10.69
CA ASN A 158 -4.33 3.65 -12.14
C ASN A 158 -3.20 2.67 -12.50
N PRO A 159 -3.52 1.38 -12.71
CA PRO A 159 -2.52 0.40 -13.03
C PRO A 159 -1.92 0.68 -14.43
N PRO A 160 -0.63 0.41 -14.64
CA PRO A 160 -0.11 0.22 -16.00
C PRO A 160 -0.97 -0.83 -16.72
N GLY A 161 -1.14 -0.68 -18.03
CA GLY A 161 -1.95 -1.60 -18.83
C GLY A 161 -1.56 -3.07 -18.65
N ASP A 162 -2.45 -3.97 -19.06
CA ASP A 162 -2.22 -5.41 -18.91
C ASP A 162 -0.94 -5.86 -19.64
N LEU A 163 -0.11 -6.63 -18.95
CA LEU A 163 1.12 -7.21 -19.49
C LEU A 163 0.97 -8.72 -19.57
N SER A 164 1.74 -9.37 -20.45
CA SER A 164 1.76 -10.83 -20.56
C SER A 164 3.15 -11.36 -20.79
N SER A 165 3.43 -12.57 -20.30
CA SER A 165 4.73 -13.20 -20.48
C SER A 165 5.03 -13.57 -21.93
N ASN A 166 6.30 -13.45 -22.31
CA ASN A 166 6.79 -13.92 -23.61
C ASN A 166 6.98 -15.46 -23.63
N HIS A 167 7.53 -16.00 -24.72
CA HIS A 167 7.79 -17.44 -24.88
C HIS A 167 8.79 -18.03 -23.87
N GLU A 168 9.60 -17.20 -23.22
CA GLU A 168 10.52 -17.58 -22.13
C GLU A 168 9.88 -17.41 -20.74
N GLY A 169 8.60 -17.05 -20.68
CA GLY A 169 7.87 -16.81 -19.43
C GLY A 169 8.19 -15.47 -18.77
N GLU A 170 8.87 -14.56 -19.46
CA GLU A 170 9.33 -13.28 -18.91
C GLU A 170 8.30 -12.16 -19.10
N ILE A 171 8.07 -11.36 -18.05
CA ILE A 171 7.37 -10.06 -18.10
C ILE A 171 8.29 -8.99 -17.51
N THR A 172 8.58 -7.95 -18.28
CA THR A 172 9.44 -6.85 -17.83
C THR A 172 8.66 -5.53 -17.78
N TYR A 173 8.76 -4.82 -16.67
CA TYR A 173 8.13 -3.52 -16.48
C TYR A 173 8.91 -2.65 -15.51
N ARG A 174 8.73 -1.33 -15.59
CA ARG A 174 9.39 -0.36 -14.71
C ARG A 174 8.47 0.08 -13.59
N LEU A 175 9.01 0.17 -12.38
CA LEU A 175 8.32 0.72 -11.21
C LEU A 175 9.21 1.71 -10.48
N THR A 176 8.56 2.67 -9.82
CA THR A 176 9.24 3.55 -8.86
C THR A 176 9.23 2.89 -7.48
N THR A 177 10.36 2.91 -6.76
CA THR A 177 10.49 2.39 -5.38
C THR A 177 9.63 3.13 -4.34
N ALA A 178 8.92 4.19 -4.75
CA ALA A 178 8.02 4.98 -3.92
C ALA A 178 6.69 4.28 -3.60
N ASP A 179 6.17 3.50 -4.55
CA ASP A 179 4.81 2.98 -4.46
C ASP A 179 4.81 1.50 -4.01
N ARG A 180 3.76 1.09 -3.30
CA ARG A 180 3.50 -0.33 -3.03
C ARG A 180 2.94 -0.96 -4.29
N HIS A 181 3.50 -2.10 -4.69
CA HIS A 181 3.03 -2.81 -5.87
C HIS A 181 2.49 -4.18 -5.47
N CYS A 182 1.27 -4.48 -5.91
CA CYS A 182 0.74 -5.83 -5.83
C CYS A 182 0.49 -6.31 -7.25
N ILE A 183 1.18 -7.36 -7.65
CA ILE A 183 1.01 -7.98 -8.96
C ILE A 183 0.26 -9.29 -8.80
N THR A 184 -0.74 -9.49 -9.64
CA THR A 184 -1.45 -10.76 -9.77
C THR A 184 -1.10 -11.36 -11.12
N ILE A 185 -0.48 -12.54 -11.08
CA ILE A 185 -0.18 -13.33 -12.28
C ILE A 185 -1.28 -14.37 -12.47
N SER A 186 -1.78 -14.49 -13.69
CA SER A 186 -2.88 -15.39 -14.05
C SER A 186 -2.70 -16.01 -15.43
N LYS A 187 -3.11 -17.28 -15.58
CA LYS A 187 -3.14 -17.99 -16.85
C LYS A 187 -4.32 -18.98 -16.81
N PRO A 188 -5.17 -19.06 -17.85
CA PRO A 188 -6.22 -20.08 -17.88
C PRO A 188 -5.65 -21.49 -17.68
N GLY A 189 -6.26 -22.26 -16.78
CA GLY A 189 -5.77 -23.58 -16.39
C GLY A 189 -4.74 -23.60 -15.25
N TYR A 190 -4.37 -22.44 -14.72
CA TYR A 190 -3.48 -22.29 -13.57
C TYR A 190 -4.16 -21.50 -12.45
N ARG A 191 -3.75 -21.78 -11.21
CA ARG A 191 -4.14 -20.97 -10.06
C ARG A 191 -3.43 -19.61 -10.10
N SER A 192 -4.22 -18.54 -9.99
CA SER A 192 -3.68 -17.18 -9.91
C SER A 192 -2.84 -16.97 -8.65
N ARG A 193 -1.83 -16.11 -8.74
CA ARG A 193 -0.95 -15.79 -7.61
C ARG A 193 -0.76 -14.29 -7.50
N THR A 194 -1.06 -13.76 -6.31
CA THR A 194 -0.80 -12.35 -5.97
C THR A 194 0.47 -12.25 -5.14
N ILE A 195 1.34 -11.32 -5.51
CA ILE A 195 2.61 -11.03 -4.84
C ILE A 195 2.59 -9.56 -4.43
N MET A 196 2.89 -9.30 -3.16
CA MET A 196 3.12 -7.95 -2.66
C MET A 196 4.61 -7.64 -2.74
N LEU A 197 4.93 -6.61 -3.51
CA LEU A 197 6.26 -6.00 -3.55
C LEU A 197 6.20 -4.80 -2.61
N ALA A 198 6.80 -4.97 -1.43
CA ALA A 198 7.01 -3.87 -0.52
C ALA A 198 8.10 -2.94 -1.11
N PRO A 199 7.97 -1.62 -0.93
CA PRO A 199 9.09 -0.72 -1.11
C PRO A 199 10.11 -1.04 -0.01
N ASN A 200 11.11 -1.85 -0.35
CA ASN A 200 12.16 -2.24 0.58
C ASN A 200 13.06 -1.03 0.77
N GLY A 201 12.85 -0.30 1.86
CA GLY A 201 13.55 0.94 2.16
C GLY A 201 15.06 0.82 2.39
N GLN A 202 15.68 -0.36 2.34
CA GLN A 202 17.14 -0.53 2.25
C GLN A 202 17.58 -1.81 1.51
N GLU A 203 18.66 -1.65 0.74
CA GLU A 203 19.38 -2.57 -0.17
C GLU A 203 18.59 -3.12 -1.37
N GLY A 204 18.61 -2.39 -2.50
CA GLY A 204 18.05 -2.91 -3.77
C GLY A 204 17.58 -1.90 -4.81
N ASP A 205 18.25 -0.75 -5.00
CA ASP A 205 18.08 0.11 -6.18
C ASP A 205 18.67 -0.57 -7.44
N LYS A 206 18.23 -1.79 -7.73
CA LYS A 206 18.72 -2.61 -8.83
C LYS A 206 17.56 -3.34 -9.47
N ASP A 207 17.72 -3.59 -10.76
CA ASP A 207 16.82 -4.46 -11.49
C ASP A 207 16.64 -5.78 -10.72
N THR A 208 15.38 -6.17 -10.56
CA THR A 208 15.00 -7.29 -9.69
C THR A 208 14.28 -8.34 -10.51
N THR A 209 14.67 -9.60 -10.31
CA THR A 209 13.98 -10.75 -10.90
C THR A 209 13.12 -11.43 -9.85
N ILE A 210 11.83 -11.60 -10.15
CA ILE A 210 10.86 -12.30 -9.32
C ILE A 210 10.48 -13.60 -10.01
N PHE A 211 10.70 -14.72 -9.32
CA PHE A 211 10.29 -16.03 -9.81
C PHE A 211 8.88 -16.36 -9.31
N VAL A 212 7.96 -16.55 -10.25
CA VAL A 212 6.56 -16.85 -9.97
C VAL A 212 6.24 -18.23 -10.52
N LYS A 213 6.11 -19.19 -9.61
CA LYS A 213 5.64 -20.52 -9.93
C LYS A 213 4.12 -20.59 -9.81
N LEU A 214 3.44 -20.98 -10.88
CA LEU A 214 2.01 -21.22 -10.93
C LEU A 214 1.72 -22.71 -10.86
N LEU A 215 0.67 -23.08 -10.13
CA LEU A 215 0.24 -24.48 -10.03
C LEU A 215 -0.87 -24.73 -11.06
N GLN A 216 -0.68 -25.71 -11.92
CA GLN A 216 -1.69 -26.15 -12.88
C GLN A 216 -2.89 -26.78 -12.14
N GLY A 217 -4.10 -26.42 -12.56
CA GLY A 217 -5.36 -26.87 -11.97
C GLY A 217 -6.41 -25.77 -12.02
N ARG A 218 -7.70 -26.14 -12.08
CA ARG A 218 -8.79 -25.15 -12.15
C ARG A 218 -8.99 -24.50 -10.78
N GLU A 219 -9.26 -23.20 -10.75
CA GLU A 219 -9.50 -22.44 -9.52
C GLU A 219 -10.63 -23.06 -8.67
N GLU A 220 -11.63 -23.67 -9.33
CA GLU A 220 -12.75 -24.43 -8.73
C GLU A 220 -12.32 -25.75 -8.06
N GLU A 221 -11.30 -26.42 -8.59
CA GLU A 221 -10.74 -27.65 -7.99
C GLU A 221 -10.00 -27.31 -6.67
N PHE A 222 -9.43 -26.10 -6.56
CA PHE A 222 -8.83 -25.59 -5.33
C PHE A 222 -9.82 -24.94 -4.36
N ALA A 223 -10.93 -24.36 -4.84
CA ALA A 223 -11.98 -23.82 -3.98
C ALA A 223 -12.55 -24.90 -3.03
N ASN A 224 -12.53 -26.16 -3.45
CA ASN A 224 -12.90 -27.31 -2.62
C ASN A 224 -11.84 -27.68 -1.56
N PHE A 225 -10.58 -27.26 -1.72
CA PHE A 225 -9.52 -27.53 -0.74
C PHE A 225 -9.60 -26.60 0.48
N THR A 226 -10.14 -25.39 0.32
CA THR A 226 -10.30 -24.42 1.42
C THR A 226 -11.50 -24.73 2.32
N ARG A 227 -12.46 -25.55 1.86
CA ARG A 227 -13.45 -26.16 2.77
C ARG A 227 -12.80 -27.33 3.51
N ARG A 228 -11.92 -27.02 4.47
CA ARG A 228 -11.78 -27.91 5.61
C ARG A 228 -13.18 -28.04 6.21
N LYS A 229 -13.88 -29.15 5.93
CA LYS A 229 -14.99 -29.57 6.76
C LYS A 229 -14.45 -29.52 8.18
N ALA A 230 -14.95 -28.61 9.01
CA ALA A 230 -14.60 -28.62 10.41
C ALA A 230 -14.89 -30.03 10.92
N ILE A 231 -13.85 -30.76 11.32
CA ILE A 231 -14.02 -32.05 11.96
C ILE A 231 -14.64 -31.70 13.30
N LYS A 232 -15.97 -31.85 13.40
CA LYS A 232 -16.71 -31.61 14.64
C LYS A 232 -16.40 -32.79 15.55
N ILE A 233 -15.41 -32.62 16.41
CA ILE A 233 -15.09 -33.57 17.47
C ILE A 233 -16.07 -33.31 18.61
N SER A 234 -16.74 -34.36 19.08
CA SER A 234 -17.55 -34.28 20.31
C SER A 234 -16.62 -34.19 21.53
N ASN A 235 -17.12 -33.71 22.68
CA ASN A 235 -16.28 -33.61 23.88
C ASN A 235 -15.58 -34.93 24.22
N ILE A 236 -14.26 -34.88 24.39
CA ILE A 236 -13.42 -35.99 24.84
C ILE A 236 -13.46 -36.01 26.37
N TYR A 237 -14.12 -37.01 26.94
CA TYR A 237 -14.20 -37.18 28.39
C TYR A 237 -13.15 -38.19 28.89
N TYR A 238 -12.60 -37.91 30.07
CA TYR A 238 -11.76 -38.82 30.83
C TYR A 238 -12.53 -39.29 32.06
N ASP A 239 -12.21 -40.49 32.55
CA ASP A 239 -12.68 -40.91 33.86
C ASP A 239 -11.94 -40.13 34.96
N PHE A 240 -12.62 -39.88 36.08
CA PHE A 240 -12.07 -39.12 37.20
C PHE A 240 -10.75 -39.72 37.69
N ASP A 241 -9.72 -38.88 37.78
CA ASP A 241 -8.34 -39.21 38.19
C ASP A 241 -7.65 -40.28 37.32
N LYS A 242 -8.01 -40.39 36.04
CA LYS A 242 -7.34 -41.29 35.09
C LYS A 242 -6.95 -40.62 33.78
N ALA A 243 -5.73 -40.93 33.32
CA ALA A 243 -5.16 -40.39 32.08
C ALA A 243 -5.40 -41.29 30.84
N ASN A 244 -6.01 -42.46 30.99
CA ASN A 244 -6.27 -43.35 29.86
C ASN A 244 -7.48 -42.87 29.04
N ILE A 245 -7.34 -42.90 27.71
CA ILE A 245 -8.41 -42.55 26.78
C ILE A 245 -9.50 -43.61 26.89
N ARG A 246 -10.75 -43.17 27.10
CA ARG A 246 -11.89 -44.10 27.12
C ARG A 246 -12.17 -44.65 25.71
N PRO A 247 -12.65 -45.89 25.57
CA PRO A 247 -12.92 -46.49 24.25
C PRO A 247 -13.93 -45.72 23.40
N ASP A 248 -14.86 -44.98 24.01
CA ASP A 248 -15.81 -44.10 23.33
C ASP A 248 -15.15 -42.80 22.85
N ALA A 249 -14.25 -42.23 23.65
CA ALA A 249 -13.47 -41.06 23.28
C ALA A 249 -12.42 -41.35 22.19
N ALA A 250 -11.85 -42.56 22.16
CA ALA A 250 -10.90 -42.99 21.11
C ALA A 250 -11.55 -42.96 19.71
N LYS A 251 -12.82 -43.37 19.59
CA LYS A 251 -13.57 -43.33 18.32
C LYS A 251 -13.79 -41.92 17.79
N GLU A 252 -13.78 -40.90 18.66
CA GLU A 252 -13.87 -39.50 18.24
C GLU A 252 -12.50 -38.95 17.80
N LEU A 253 -11.40 -39.45 18.37
CA LEU A 253 -10.03 -39.13 17.97
C LEU A 253 -9.67 -39.74 16.61
N ASP A 254 -10.18 -40.93 16.28
CA ASP A 254 -9.97 -41.60 14.98
C ASP A 254 -10.61 -40.86 13.79
N LYS A 255 -11.36 -39.77 14.03
CA LYS A 255 -11.99 -38.94 12.98
C LYS A 255 -11.10 -37.79 12.50
N LEU A 256 -9.94 -37.57 13.14
CA LEU A 256 -8.90 -36.61 12.75
C LEU A 256 -8.06 -37.14 11.59
#